data_AF-A0AB35XD29-F1
#
_entry.id   AF-A0AB35XD29-F1
#
_cell.length_a   1.000
_cell.length_b   1.000
_cell.length_c   1.000
_cell.angle_alpha   90.00
_cell.angle_beta   90.00
_cell.angle_gamma   90.00
#
_symmetry.space_group_name_H-M   'P 1'
#
loop_
_entity.id
_entity.type
_entity.pdbx_description
1 polymer ?
#
loop_
_entity_poly.entity_id
_entity_poly.type
_entity_poly.pdbx_seq_one_letter_code
_entity_poly.pdbx_strand_id
1 'polypeptide(L)'
;MSSLDSEAKPDNAGHSVLALTTSHSLVVSSSETFLPDMRKELGIIADLVESYNDELCLLKHMAVQFKTHNHQKLYSYLSGYNHSISEADALFAENALRSEYWKRVMALTDVLPIMSDAKRNEWDKQFTADRYIMPPQVIPDFTADAVVGTVVALLNDRNQFIKERVYDVFQSLSRSHKTNKAFGFSTRMITTGVCEPSKYPWQKLRVDFKESGISPLSELRVICAFFRGEQVKAIHNTKSLVEALVEHEGFRKWICIDGNSIRFRVYKNGSMHIDVHPDIAERLNNILSAIVPLALPADRMAHSKKSLEAFPVLKQCIDFDTRMQLSELMFKNDGDNKWSCWTSLGSLAERKSSSVAADTLRFLGATVTKYDVTFSYDPCEVIRYIGQIGEMPDIVSHQFYPSSCRISEYVYSLLGAGEGDTLLEPNIGHADLLKSFPAGVIVTGIELDTLNCLISRAKGYDTTEADFLTWSKSNQQKKFDYVVMNPPFADNRARLHLQAAASHLAAGGSLAAVLPLSLQGLDNLLGEEFRTEWMDVFENEFENTTVSVRILYAERIQQEEVL
;
A
#
# COMPACT_ATOMS: atom_id res chain seq x y z
N MET A 1 -7.73 -28.81 -51.75
CA MET A 1 -6.29 -28.69 -51.45
C MET A 1 -6.05 -27.29 -50.93
N SER A 2 -5.51 -27.20 -49.71
CA SER A 2 -4.73 -26.09 -49.09
C SER A 2 -5.30 -24.66 -49.16
N SER A 3 -5.27 -23.80 -48.16
CA SER A 3 -4.81 -23.79 -46.76
C SER A 3 -4.98 -22.32 -46.37
N LEU A 4 -5.69 -22.01 -45.29
CA LEU A 4 -5.71 -20.67 -44.72
C LEU A 4 -5.43 -20.82 -43.22
N ASP A 5 -4.17 -20.58 -42.89
CA ASP A 5 -3.65 -20.42 -41.54
C ASP A 5 -4.15 -19.07 -40.98
N SER A 6 -4.76 -19.12 -39.79
CA SER A 6 -4.90 -17.96 -38.93
C SER A 6 -4.32 -18.33 -37.56
N GLU A 7 -3.08 -17.90 -37.33
CA GLU A 7 -2.41 -17.97 -36.04
C GLU A 7 -3.14 -17.09 -35.03
N ALA A 8 -3.73 -17.71 -34.01
CA ALA A 8 -4.18 -17.05 -32.79
C ALA A 8 -2.99 -16.94 -31.82
N LYS A 9 -2.72 -15.71 -31.37
CA LYS A 9 -1.76 -15.38 -30.30
C LYS A 9 -2.19 -16.05 -28.97
N PRO A 10 -1.25 -16.44 -28.10
CA PRO A 10 -1.57 -17.04 -26.81
C PRO A 10 -2.05 -15.97 -25.81
N ASP A 11 -3.25 -16.20 -25.27
CA ASP A 11 -3.82 -15.39 -24.19
C ASP A 11 -3.01 -15.50 -22.89
N ASN A 12 -2.82 -14.34 -22.28
CA ASN A 12 -2.23 -14.11 -20.97
C ASN A 12 -3.01 -14.89 -19.88
N ALA A 13 -2.39 -15.90 -19.28
CA ALA A 13 -2.85 -16.50 -18.03
C ALA A 13 -2.57 -15.54 -16.86
N GLY A 14 -3.49 -14.60 -16.66
CA GLY A 14 -3.49 -13.67 -15.53
C GLY A 14 -3.90 -14.34 -14.21
N HIS A 15 -3.24 -13.93 -13.14
CA HIS A 15 -3.47 -14.35 -11.76
C HIS A 15 -4.95 -14.21 -11.35
N SER A 16 -5.59 -15.34 -11.06
CA SER A 16 -6.91 -15.40 -10.45
C SER A 16 -6.78 -15.23 -8.93
N VAL A 17 -6.67 -14.00 -8.46
CA VAL A 17 -6.90 -13.68 -7.05
C VAL A 17 -8.40 -13.81 -6.78
N LEU A 18 -8.78 -14.64 -5.81
CA LEU A 18 -10.15 -14.76 -5.29
C LEU A 18 -10.58 -13.43 -4.66
N ALA A 19 -11.07 -12.51 -5.49
CA ALA A 19 -11.87 -11.38 -5.07
C ALA A 19 -13.34 -11.75 -5.31
N LEU A 20 -13.96 -12.37 -4.31
CA LEU A 20 -15.42 -12.41 -4.24
C LEU A 20 -15.90 -10.96 -4.12
N THR A 21 -16.34 -10.42 -5.26
CA THR A 21 -16.86 -9.06 -5.36
C THR A 21 -18.10 -8.95 -4.48
N THR A 22 -18.01 -8.12 -3.45
CA THR A 22 -19.08 -7.81 -2.53
C THR A 22 -20.09 -6.88 -3.20
N SER A 23 -21.16 -7.45 -3.73
CA SER A 23 -22.41 -6.69 -3.89
C SER A 23 -23.62 -7.62 -3.90
N HIS A 24 -24.65 -7.17 -3.18
CA HIS A 24 -25.98 -7.75 -2.98
C HIS A 24 -26.18 -8.73 -1.82
N SER A 25 -27.01 -8.23 -0.90
CA SER A 25 -27.86 -8.93 0.05
C SER A 25 -28.37 -10.26 -0.52
N LEU A 26 -27.83 -11.38 -0.03
CA LEU A 26 -28.34 -12.70 -0.36
C LEU A 26 -29.49 -13.05 0.58
N VAL A 27 -30.70 -12.74 0.13
CA VAL A 27 -31.90 -13.49 0.53
C VAL A 27 -31.79 -14.86 -0.14
N VAL A 28 -31.73 -15.90 0.69
CA VAL A 28 -31.67 -17.31 0.27
C VAL A 28 -32.89 -17.64 -0.58
N SER A 29 -32.67 -18.05 -1.83
CA SER A 29 -33.70 -18.74 -2.63
C SER A 29 -33.09 -19.88 -3.45
N SER A 30 -33.54 -21.10 -3.13
CA SER A 30 -33.43 -22.38 -3.86
C SER A 30 -32.05 -22.96 -4.23
N SER A 31 -31.92 -24.28 -4.05
CA SER A 31 -30.72 -25.11 -4.14
C SER A 31 -30.14 -25.36 -5.54
N GLU A 32 -30.73 -24.84 -6.61
CA GLU A 32 -30.31 -25.16 -7.99
C GLU A 32 -29.41 -24.10 -8.65
N THR A 33 -29.36 -22.88 -8.13
CA THR A 33 -28.50 -21.78 -8.64
C THR A 33 -27.10 -21.75 -8.02
N PHE A 34 -26.80 -22.60 -7.03
CA PHE A 34 -25.57 -22.56 -6.21
C PHE A 34 -24.34 -23.26 -6.85
N LEU A 35 -24.54 -24.07 -7.90
CA LEU A 35 -23.52 -24.97 -8.47
C LEU A 35 -22.65 -24.40 -9.62
N PRO A 36 -23.06 -23.43 -10.44
CA PRO A 36 -22.22 -22.91 -11.52
C PRO A 36 -21.02 -22.10 -11.01
N ASP A 37 -21.21 -21.32 -9.93
CA ASP A 37 -20.25 -20.32 -9.46
C ASP A 37 -19.07 -20.89 -8.66
N MET A 38 -19.13 -22.16 -8.23
CA MET A 38 -18.07 -22.82 -7.47
C MET A 38 -17.29 -23.90 -8.23
N ARG A 39 -17.55 -24.09 -9.54
CA ARG A 39 -16.93 -25.20 -10.30
C ARG A 39 -15.41 -25.12 -10.32
N LYS A 40 -14.86 -23.90 -10.37
CA LYS A 40 -13.42 -23.66 -10.40
C LYS A 40 -12.78 -23.98 -9.04
N GLU A 41 -13.43 -23.55 -7.97
CA GLU A 41 -13.03 -23.72 -6.58
C GLU A 41 -13.08 -25.20 -6.18
N LEU A 42 -14.12 -25.92 -6.58
CA LEU A 42 -14.23 -27.37 -6.40
C LEU A 42 -13.17 -28.13 -7.19
N GLY A 43 -12.79 -27.65 -8.39
CA GLY A 43 -11.67 -28.19 -9.15
C GLY A 43 -10.34 -28.04 -8.41
N ILE A 44 -10.05 -26.85 -7.87
CA ILE A 44 -8.82 -26.61 -7.09
C ILE A 44 -8.76 -27.52 -5.84
N ILE A 45 -9.88 -27.71 -5.14
CA ILE A 45 -9.95 -28.61 -3.99
C ILE A 45 -9.71 -30.06 -4.43
N ALA A 46 -10.28 -30.49 -5.55
CA ALA A 46 -10.07 -31.83 -6.08
C ALA A 46 -8.58 -32.08 -6.40
N ASP A 47 -7.93 -31.14 -7.08
CA ASP A 47 -6.50 -31.22 -7.42
C ASP A 47 -5.62 -31.30 -6.17
N LEU A 48 -5.95 -30.54 -5.12
CA LEU A 48 -5.24 -30.59 -3.83
C LEU A 48 -5.45 -31.93 -3.11
N VAL A 49 -6.66 -32.50 -3.15
CA VAL A 49 -6.94 -33.81 -2.55
C VAL A 49 -6.23 -34.93 -3.31
N GLU A 50 -6.17 -34.86 -4.64
CA GLU A 50 -5.39 -35.80 -5.46
C GLU A 50 -3.91 -35.72 -5.10
N SER A 51 -3.34 -34.51 -5.08
CA SER A 51 -1.94 -34.27 -4.70
C SER A 51 -1.62 -34.77 -3.29
N TYR A 52 -2.53 -34.56 -2.33
CA TYR A 52 -2.41 -35.08 -0.96
C TYR A 52 -2.34 -36.61 -0.94
N ASN A 53 -3.22 -37.28 -1.69
CA ASN A 53 -3.27 -38.74 -1.72
C ASN A 53 -2.02 -39.35 -2.35
N ASP A 54 -1.49 -38.73 -3.40
CA ASP A 54 -0.24 -39.14 -4.05
C ASP A 54 0.95 -38.99 -3.10
N GLU A 55 1.11 -37.82 -2.46
CA GLU A 55 2.17 -37.58 -1.49
C GLU A 55 2.04 -38.49 -0.26
N LEU A 56 0.81 -38.76 0.22
CA LEU A 56 0.55 -39.66 1.32
C LEU A 56 0.93 -41.12 0.97
N CYS A 57 0.65 -41.54 -0.27
CA CYS A 57 1.03 -42.86 -0.76
C CYS A 57 2.55 -43.02 -0.80
N LEU A 58 3.25 -42.01 -1.33
CA LEU A 58 4.71 -41.98 -1.35
C LEU A 58 5.30 -42.02 0.07
N LEU A 59 4.76 -41.20 0.98
CA LEU A 59 5.19 -41.14 2.38
C LEU A 59 5.04 -42.50 3.08
N LYS A 60 3.89 -43.17 2.90
CA LYS A 60 3.64 -44.51 3.44
C LYS A 60 4.60 -45.54 2.88
N HIS A 61 4.87 -45.49 1.58
CA HIS A 61 5.83 -46.38 0.94
C HIS A 61 7.24 -46.21 1.51
N MET A 62 7.69 -44.96 1.64
CA MET A 62 8.98 -44.62 2.26
C MET A 62 9.06 -45.12 3.71
N ALA A 63 8.03 -44.87 4.52
CA ALA A 63 7.99 -45.32 5.90
C ALA A 63 8.15 -46.85 6.03
N VAL A 64 7.50 -47.62 5.16
CA VAL A 64 7.66 -49.08 5.11
C VAL A 64 9.09 -49.48 4.72
N GLN A 65 9.68 -48.84 3.72
CA GLN A 65 11.06 -49.13 3.30
C GLN A 65 12.06 -48.86 4.42
N PHE A 66 11.92 -47.75 5.15
CA PHE A 66 12.83 -47.38 6.24
C PHE A 66 12.71 -48.28 7.48
N LYS A 67 11.63 -49.05 7.63
CA LYS A 67 11.54 -50.09 8.67
C LYS A 67 12.44 -51.30 8.36
N THR A 68 12.94 -51.44 7.14
CA THR A 68 13.87 -52.54 6.78
C THR A 68 15.31 -52.23 7.22
N HIS A 69 16.02 -53.25 7.69
CA HIS A 69 17.34 -53.09 8.32
C HIS A 69 18.40 -52.44 7.40
N ASN A 70 18.34 -52.70 6.08
CA ASN A 70 19.29 -52.13 5.12
C ASN A 70 19.06 -50.63 4.90
N HIS A 71 17.81 -50.19 4.72
CA HIS A 71 17.47 -48.78 4.49
C HIS A 71 17.67 -47.93 5.73
N GLN A 72 17.45 -48.50 6.93
CA GLN A 72 17.76 -47.83 8.20
C GLN A 72 19.24 -47.42 8.30
N LYS A 73 20.16 -48.32 7.92
CA LYS A 73 21.60 -48.02 7.91
C LYS A 73 21.95 -46.91 6.91
N LEU A 74 21.37 -46.97 5.71
CA LEU A 74 21.57 -45.93 4.68
C LEU A 74 21.09 -44.56 5.17
N TYR A 75 19.93 -44.49 5.81
CA TYR A 75 19.42 -43.25 6.40
C TYR A 75 20.32 -42.72 7.53
N SER A 76 20.81 -43.62 8.39
CA SER A 76 21.76 -43.25 9.45
C SER A 76 23.10 -42.74 8.88
N TYR A 77 23.56 -43.25 7.74
CA TYR A 77 24.74 -42.72 7.04
C TYR A 77 24.52 -41.34 6.45
N LEU A 78 23.35 -41.09 5.86
CA LEU A 78 23.00 -39.79 5.27
C LEU A 78 22.81 -38.69 6.32
N SER A 79 22.16 -39.04 7.44
CA SER A 79 21.84 -38.10 8.51
C SER A 79 22.98 -37.91 9.53
N GLY A 80 23.90 -38.87 9.63
CA GLY A 80 24.97 -38.86 10.64
C GLY A 80 24.53 -39.30 12.04
N TYR A 81 23.28 -39.72 12.21
CA TYR A 81 22.72 -40.18 13.49
C TYR A 81 22.10 -41.57 13.36
N ASN A 82 22.15 -42.36 14.43
CA ASN A 82 21.46 -43.66 14.44
C ASN A 82 19.95 -43.45 14.59
N HIS A 83 19.23 -43.48 13.47
CA HIS A 83 17.79 -43.28 13.45
C HIS A 83 17.04 -44.61 13.29
N SER A 84 15.93 -44.75 14.00
CA SER A 84 14.90 -45.77 13.74
C SER A 84 13.57 -45.05 13.57
N ILE A 85 12.89 -45.27 12.43
CA ILE A 85 11.55 -44.73 12.22
C ILE A 85 10.55 -45.68 12.91
N SER A 86 9.89 -45.19 13.96
CA SER A 86 8.83 -45.93 14.64
C SER A 86 7.48 -45.76 13.93
N GLU A 87 6.47 -46.53 14.35
CA GLU A 87 5.09 -46.31 13.91
C GLU A 87 4.54 -44.94 14.33
N ALA A 88 4.95 -44.45 15.49
CA ALA A 88 4.58 -43.12 15.95
C ALA A 88 5.19 -42.01 15.06
N ASP A 89 6.42 -42.20 14.57
CA ASP A 89 7.05 -41.25 13.64
C ASP A 89 6.33 -41.23 12.28
N ALA A 90 5.93 -42.39 11.77
CA ALA A 90 5.16 -42.50 10.53
C ALA A 90 3.79 -41.83 10.67
N LEU A 91 3.07 -42.12 11.76
CA LEU A 91 1.77 -41.50 12.04
C LEU A 91 1.88 -39.98 12.20
N PHE A 92 2.94 -39.50 12.87
CA PHE A 92 3.20 -38.07 12.97
C PHE A 92 3.46 -37.45 11.59
N ALA A 93 4.24 -38.10 10.73
CA ALA A 93 4.51 -37.60 9.39
C ALA A 93 3.23 -37.51 8.54
N GLU A 94 2.33 -38.49 8.64
CA GLU A 94 1.02 -38.42 7.97
C GLU A 94 0.19 -37.23 8.47
N ASN A 95 0.17 -36.99 9.78
CA ASN A 95 -0.50 -35.83 10.38
C ASN A 95 0.15 -34.51 9.97
N ALA A 96 1.48 -34.45 9.87
CA ALA A 96 2.20 -33.26 9.42
C ALA A 96 1.87 -32.91 7.97
N LEU A 97 1.84 -33.91 7.08
CA LEU A 97 1.40 -33.76 5.70
C LEU A 97 -0.05 -33.26 5.63
N ARG A 98 -0.94 -33.87 6.43
CA ARG A 98 -2.35 -33.47 6.49
C ARG A 98 -2.52 -32.02 6.96
N SER A 99 -1.79 -31.63 8.01
CA SER A 99 -1.71 -30.25 8.52
C SER A 99 -1.30 -29.27 7.42
N GLU A 100 -0.27 -29.61 6.64
CA GLU A 100 0.20 -28.75 5.54
C GLU A 100 -0.87 -28.54 4.47
N TYR A 101 -1.56 -29.60 4.05
CA TYR A 101 -2.61 -29.51 3.03
C TYR A 101 -3.84 -28.73 3.52
N TRP A 102 -4.23 -28.87 4.79
CA TRP A 102 -5.26 -28.00 5.39
C TRP A 102 -4.86 -26.53 5.39
N LYS A 103 -3.58 -26.22 5.70
CA LYS A 103 -3.06 -24.84 5.62
C LYS A 103 -3.04 -24.31 4.20
N ARG A 104 -2.70 -25.14 3.19
CA ARG A 104 -2.77 -24.76 1.77
C ARG A 104 -4.19 -24.37 1.37
N VAL A 105 -5.19 -25.18 1.72
CA VAL A 105 -6.60 -24.86 1.42
C VAL A 105 -7.03 -23.57 2.12
N MET A 106 -6.76 -23.42 3.41
CA MET A 106 -7.17 -22.23 4.15
C MET A 106 -6.48 -20.96 3.65
N ALA A 107 -5.26 -21.04 3.14
CA ALA A 107 -4.55 -19.92 2.52
C ALA A 107 -5.19 -19.45 1.20
N LEU A 108 -6.01 -20.28 0.55
CA LEU A 108 -6.85 -19.87 -0.59
C LEU A 108 -8.09 -19.09 -0.16
N THR A 109 -8.37 -19.02 1.15
CA THR A 109 -9.49 -18.30 1.74
C THR A 109 -8.99 -17.09 2.54
N ASP A 110 -9.90 -16.17 2.85
CA ASP A 110 -9.62 -15.01 3.71
C ASP A 110 -10.21 -15.17 5.13
N VAL A 111 -10.57 -16.40 5.52
CA VAL A 111 -11.28 -16.63 6.80
C VAL A 111 -10.34 -16.48 7.99
N LEU A 112 -9.17 -17.15 7.98
CA LEU A 112 -8.26 -17.15 9.15
C LEU A 112 -7.83 -15.73 9.57
N PRO A 113 -7.49 -14.82 8.64
CA PRO A 113 -7.15 -13.45 9.00
C PRO A 113 -8.32 -12.65 9.59
N ILE A 114 -9.58 -13.06 9.37
CA ILE A 114 -10.79 -12.41 9.89
C ILE A 114 -11.22 -13.00 11.24
N MET A 115 -10.75 -14.19 11.61
CA MET A 115 -11.00 -14.77 12.94
C MET A 115 -10.31 -13.98 14.05
N SER A 116 -10.93 -13.94 15.23
CA SER A 116 -10.27 -13.46 16.45
C SER A 116 -9.05 -14.32 16.76
N ASP A 117 -8.09 -13.76 17.50
CA ASP A 117 -6.87 -14.50 17.86
C ASP A 117 -7.18 -15.78 18.64
N ALA A 118 -8.20 -15.78 19.50
CA ALA A 118 -8.62 -16.97 20.23
C ALA A 118 -9.08 -18.09 19.27
N LYS A 119 -9.98 -17.78 18.33
CA LYS A 119 -10.48 -18.76 17.35
C LYS A 119 -9.39 -19.22 16.38
N ARG A 120 -8.52 -18.31 15.96
CA ARG A 120 -7.38 -18.65 15.09
C ARG A 120 -6.40 -19.59 15.82
N ASN A 121 -6.12 -19.34 17.09
CA ASN A 121 -5.30 -20.23 17.91
C ASN A 121 -5.97 -21.60 18.15
N GLU A 122 -7.29 -21.65 18.30
CA GLU A 122 -8.04 -22.92 18.36
C GLU A 122 -7.93 -23.70 17.05
N TRP A 123 -8.09 -23.01 15.92
CA TRP A 123 -7.89 -23.59 14.59
C TRP A 123 -6.45 -24.10 14.43
N ASP A 124 -5.45 -23.29 14.75
CA ASP A 124 -4.04 -23.68 14.64
C ASP A 124 -3.73 -24.89 15.51
N LYS A 125 -4.29 -24.96 16.73
CA LYS A 125 -4.18 -26.12 17.61
C LYS A 125 -4.87 -27.37 17.06
N GLN A 126 -5.94 -27.24 16.29
CA GLN A 126 -6.64 -28.38 15.71
C GLN A 126 -5.94 -28.91 14.44
N PHE A 127 -5.36 -28.00 13.65
CA PHE A 127 -4.86 -28.30 12.30
C PHE A 127 -3.33 -28.28 12.17
N THR A 128 -2.58 -28.04 13.24
CA THR A 128 -1.10 -28.08 13.23
C THR A 128 -0.58 -29.32 13.93
N ALA A 129 0.05 -30.23 13.19
CA ALA A 129 0.68 -31.40 13.78
C ALA A 129 1.83 -31.00 14.73
N ASP A 130 1.67 -31.30 16.01
CA ASP A 130 2.71 -31.13 17.03
C ASP A 130 3.03 -32.47 17.70
N ARG A 131 4.30 -32.85 17.66
CA ARG A 131 4.81 -34.13 18.18
C ARG A 131 4.76 -34.18 19.72
N TYR A 132 4.76 -33.02 20.37
CA TYR A 132 4.89 -32.90 21.82
C TYR A 132 3.55 -32.71 22.53
N ILE A 133 2.45 -32.54 21.78
CA ILE A 133 1.12 -32.39 22.37
C ILE A 133 0.55 -33.77 22.75
N MET A 134 0.15 -33.90 24.01
CA MET A 134 -0.42 -35.12 24.58
C MET A 134 -1.82 -34.83 25.16
N PRO A 135 -2.86 -35.59 24.79
CA PRO A 135 -2.85 -36.71 23.83
C PRO A 135 -2.59 -36.25 22.38
N PRO A 136 -2.13 -37.14 21.48
CA PRO A 136 -1.93 -36.81 20.08
C PRO A 136 -3.18 -36.17 19.47
N GLN A 137 -3.00 -35.09 18.75
CA GLN A 137 -4.10 -34.38 18.11
C GLN A 137 -4.73 -35.21 16.99
N VAL A 138 -6.06 -35.16 16.91
CA VAL A 138 -6.83 -35.76 15.81
C VAL A 138 -7.06 -34.68 14.76
N ILE A 139 -6.23 -34.67 13.72
CA ILE A 139 -6.38 -33.77 12.59
C ILE A 139 -7.45 -34.35 11.66
N PRO A 140 -8.50 -33.59 11.29
CA PRO A 140 -9.57 -34.08 10.40
C PRO A 140 -9.04 -34.63 9.09
N ASP A 141 -9.63 -35.72 8.59
CA ASP A 141 -9.24 -36.33 7.32
C ASP A 141 -9.31 -35.33 6.15
N PHE A 142 -8.33 -35.40 5.27
CA PHE A 142 -8.23 -34.49 4.12
C PHE A 142 -8.89 -35.15 2.89
N THR A 143 -10.22 -35.20 2.91
CA THR A 143 -11.06 -35.67 1.79
C THR A 143 -11.85 -34.50 1.20
N ALA A 144 -12.31 -34.64 -0.05
CA ALA A 144 -13.08 -33.57 -0.71
C ALA A 144 -14.30 -33.14 0.11
N ASP A 145 -15.08 -34.08 0.64
CA ASP A 145 -16.27 -33.78 1.44
C ASP A 145 -15.92 -33.07 2.76
N ALA A 146 -14.87 -33.53 3.45
CA ALA A 146 -14.42 -32.91 4.70
C ALA A 146 -13.91 -31.49 4.47
N VAL A 147 -13.12 -31.28 3.42
CA VAL A 147 -12.57 -29.98 3.04
C VAL A 147 -13.69 -29.02 2.66
N VAL A 148 -14.57 -29.42 1.73
CA VAL A 148 -15.70 -28.60 1.28
C VAL A 148 -16.62 -28.26 2.47
N GLY A 149 -17.00 -29.25 3.27
CA GLY A 149 -17.86 -29.04 4.44
C GLY A 149 -17.26 -28.05 5.43
N THR A 150 -15.96 -28.16 5.71
CA THR A 150 -15.25 -27.26 6.64
C THR A 150 -15.14 -25.85 6.07
N VAL A 151 -14.72 -25.71 4.81
CA VAL A 151 -14.54 -24.40 4.17
C VAL A 151 -15.87 -23.66 4.03
N VAL A 152 -16.95 -24.35 3.63
CA VAL A 152 -18.28 -23.75 3.51
C VAL A 152 -18.81 -23.29 4.87
N ALA A 153 -18.65 -24.10 5.93
CA ALA A 153 -19.04 -23.70 7.28
C ALA A 153 -18.29 -22.43 7.72
N LEU A 154 -16.97 -22.40 7.51
CA LEU A 154 -16.13 -21.26 7.85
C LEU A 154 -16.46 -19.98 7.06
N LEU A 155 -16.78 -20.11 5.77
CA LEU A 155 -17.20 -18.98 4.93
C LEU A 155 -18.56 -18.44 5.36
N ASN A 156 -19.50 -19.30 5.75
CA ASN A 156 -20.80 -18.88 6.28
C ASN A 156 -20.66 -18.11 7.60
N ASP A 157 -19.70 -18.49 8.44
CA ASP A 157 -19.41 -17.85 9.72
C ASP A 157 -18.54 -16.59 9.60
N ARG A 158 -18.05 -16.23 8.41
CA ARG A 158 -17.17 -15.07 8.18
C ARG A 158 -17.74 -13.77 8.75
N ASN A 159 -19.04 -13.54 8.55
CA ASN A 159 -19.74 -12.37 9.09
C ASN A 159 -19.86 -12.39 10.62
N GLN A 160 -19.85 -13.57 11.23
CA GLN A 160 -19.85 -13.73 12.68
C GLN A 160 -18.45 -13.48 13.25
N PHE A 161 -17.39 -13.92 12.59
CA PHE A 161 -16.02 -13.65 13.02
C PHE A 161 -15.69 -12.16 13.06
N ILE A 162 -16.09 -11.39 12.03
CA ILE A 162 -15.86 -9.94 12.03
C ILE A 162 -16.67 -9.24 13.14
N LYS A 163 -17.91 -9.68 13.41
CA LYS A 163 -18.74 -9.18 14.52
C LYS A 163 -18.03 -9.35 15.85
N GLU A 164 -17.52 -10.55 16.12
CA GLU A 164 -16.81 -10.86 17.37
C GLU A 164 -15.53 -10.02 17.51
N ARG A 165 -14.73 -9.85 16.46
CA ARG A 165 -13.54 -8.99 16.51
C ARG A 165 -13.87 -7.53 16.79
N VAL A 166 -14.90 -6.99 16.13
CA VAL A 166 -15.37 -5.62 16.41
C VAL A 166 -15.77 -5.50 17.89
N TYR A 167 -16.45 -6.50 18.43
CA TYR A 167 -16.83 -6.52 19.84
C TYR A 167 -15.62 -6.60 20.80
N ASP A 168 -14.65 -7.47 20.51
CA ASP A 168 -13.45 -7.63 21.34
C ASP A 168 -12.60 -6.35 21.36
N VAL A 169 -12.42 -5.71 20.20
CA VAL A 169 -11.76 -4.40 20.09
C VAL A 169 -12.52 -3.34 20.87
N PHE A 170 -13.84 -3.29 20.74
CA PHE A 170 -14.67 -2.37 21.52
C PHE A 170 -14.47 -2.56 23.03
N GLN A 171 -14.45 -3.81 23.52
CA GLN A 171 -14.26 -4.10 24.95
C GLN A 171 -12.86 -3.70 25.44
N SER A 172 -11.81 -3.98 24.66
CA SER A 172 -10.43 -3.63 25.01
C SER A 172 -10.20 -2.11 25.05
N LEU A 173 -10.82 -1.36 24.15
CA LEU A 173 -10.71 0.11 24.09
C LEU A 173 -11.66 0.84 25.07
N SER A 174 -12.75 0.21 25.49
CA SER A 174 -13.80 0.86 26.28
C SER A 174 -13.64 0.69 27.80
N ARG A 175 -13.06 -0.41 28.29
CA ARG A 175 -13.04 -0.73 29.74
C ARG A 175 -12.01 0.05 30.57
N SER A 176 -11.05 0.71 29.94
CA SER A 176 -9.81 1.16 30.60
C SER A 176 -9.82 2.59 31.14
N HIS A 177 -10.86 3.41 30.90
CA HIS A 177 -10.83 4.82 31.30
C HIS A 177 -12.18 5.36 31.81
N LYS A 178 -12.16 5.96 33.02
CA LYS A 178 -13.30 6.67 33.67
C LYS A 178 -13.91 7.81 32.83
N THR A 179 -13.25 8.20 31.73
CA THR A 179 -13.61 9.31 30.83
C THR A 179 -14.15 8.87 29.47
N ASN A 180 -14.18 7.58 29.17
CA ASN A 180 -14.78 7.10 27.93
C ASN A 180 -16.31 7.12 28.06
N LYS A 181 -16.97 7.93 27.23
CA LYS A 181 -18.41 7.79 27.04
C LYS A 181 -18.63 6.39 26.45
N ALA A 182 -19.50 5.59 27.06
CA ALA A 182 -19.74 4.18 26.71
C ALA A 182 -20.47 3.98 25.36
N PHE A 183 -20.15 4.78 24.35
CA PHE A 183 -20.97 4.95 23.15
C PHE A 183 -20.11 4.88 21.88
N GLY A 184 -20.02 3.68 21.30
CA GLY A 184 -19.55 3.43 19.94
C GLY A 184 -18.14 3.91 19.56
N PHE A 185 -17.74 3.61 18.33
CA PHE A 185 -16.45 3.97 17.71
C PHE A 185 -16.39 5.43 17.23
N SER A 186 -17.50 6.16 17.33
CA SER A 186 -17.62 7.57 16.93
C SER A 186 -17.09 8.54 18.00
N THR A 187 -16.71 8.01 19.16
CA THR A 187 -16.09 8.79 20.24
C THR A 187 -14.64 8.38 20.43
N ARG A 188 -13.85 9.28 21.04
CA ARG A 188 -12.44 9.04 21.31
C ARG A 188 -12.26 7.79 22.18
N MET A 189 -11.42 6.88 21.71
CA MET A 189 -11.04 5.65 22.40
C MET A 189 -9.67 5.81 23.07
N ILE A 190 -9.45 5.11 24.18
CA ILE A 190 -8.22 5.21 24.96
C ILE A 190 -7.73 3.82 25.35
N THR A 191 -6.47 3.52 25.01
CA THR A 191 -5.72 2.38 25.56
C THR A 191 -4.58 2.90 26.45
N THR A 192 -4.12 2.07 27.37
CA THR A 192 -3.09 2.40 28.37
C THR A 192 -1.98 1.35 28.38
N GLY A 193 -0.82 1.70 28.91
CA GLY A 193 0.34 0.79 28.93
C GLY A 193 1.02 0.66 27.58
N VAL A 194 0.84 1.64 26.68
CA VAL A 194 1.49 1.70 25.37
C VAL A 194 3.00 1.87 25.48
N CYS A 195 3.44 2.67 26.45
CA CYS A 195 4.85 2.85 26.74
C CYS A 195 5.05 3.05 28.24
N GLU A 196 6.22 2.68 28.73
CA GLU A 196 6.67 2.92 30.11
C GLU A 196 8.07 3.57 30.10
N PRO A 197 8.47 4.31 31.15
CA PRO A 197 9.84 4.79 31.27
C PRO A 197 10.85 3.65 31.16
N SER A 198 11.96 3.87 30.46
CA SER A 198 12.97 2.83 30.28
C SER A 198 13.47 2.30 31.62
N LYS A 199 13.56 0.97 31.72
CA LYS A 199 14.04 0.28 32.93
C LYS A 199 15.56 0.44 33.14
N TYR A 200 16.27 0.92 32.12
CA TYR A 200 17.72 1.04 32.16
C TYR A 200 18.16 2.40 32.72
N PRO A 201 18.97 2.44 33.81
CA PRO A 201 19.38 3.68 34.46
C PRO A 201 20.12 4.68 33.57
N TRP A 202 20.78 4.21 32.51
CA TRP A 202 21.50 5.04 31.52
C TRP A 202 20.59 5.58 30.39
N GLN A 203 19.31 5.17 30.34
CA GLN A 203 18.33 5.60 29.34
C GLN A 203 17.13 6.34 29.95
N LYS A 204 17.31 7.02 31.10
CA LYS A 204 16.25 7.68 31.89
C LYS A 204 15.31 8.63 31.13
N LEU A 205 15.67 9.06 29.92
CA LEU A 205 14.87 9.94 29.07
C LEU A 205 14.14 9.21 27.92
N ARG A 206 14.37 7.91 27.72
CA ARG A 206 13.66 7.07 26.74
C ARG A 206 12.47 6.35 27.38
N VAL A 207 11.49 6.02 26.55
CA VAL A 207 10.36 5.16 26.91
C VAL A 207 10.42 3.87 26.10
N ASP A 208 9.98 2.76 26.69
CA ASP A 208 9.91 1.46 26.04
C ASP A 208 8.46 1.19 25.62
N PHE A 209 8.20 1.00 24.33
CA PHE A 209 6.88 0.64 23.82
C PHE A 209 6.52 -0.82 24.08
N LYS A 210 5.25 -1.10 24.40
CA LYS A 210 4.74 -2.43 24.75
C LYS A 210 3.67 -2.89 23.78
N GLU A 211 3.84 -4.10 23.27
CA GLU A 211 2.89 -4.76 22.38
C GLU A 211 1.50 -4.87 23.02
N SER A 212 1.43 -5.19 24.32
CA SER A 212 0.15 -5.36 25.03
C SER A 212 -0.71 -4.10 25.08
N GLY A 213 -0.11 -2.91 25.13
CA GLY A 213 -0.86 -1.64 25.08
C GLY A 213 -1.27 -1.25 23.67
N ILE A 214 -0.56 -1.76 22.65
CA ILE A 214 -0.73 -1.43 21.23
C ILE A 214 -1.66 -2.42 20.51
N SER A 215 -1.82 -3.65 21.02
CA SER A 215 -2.64 -4.68 20.39
C SER A 215 -4.07 -4.24 20.03
N PRO A 216 -4.78 -3.38 20.80
CA PRO A 216 -6.09 -2.88 20.38
C PRO A 216 -6.03 -2.04 19.10
N LEU A 217 -4.94 -1.29 18.89
CA LEU A 217 -4.69 -0.57 17.64
C LEU A 217 -4.40 -1.56 16.51
N SER A 218 -3.55 -2.56 16.74
CA SER A 218 -3.27 -3.61 15.73
C SER A 218 -4.55 -4.25 15.22
N GLU A 219 -5.44 -4.67 16.12
CA GLU A 219 -6.73 -5.27 15.74
C GLU A 219 -7.62 -4.29 14.96
N LEU A 220 -7.66 -3.03 15.37
CA LEU A 220 -8.43 -1.99 14.67
C LEU A 220 -7.93 -1.78 13.24
N ARG A 221 -6.61 -1.82 13.01
CA ARG A 221 -6.02 -1.73 11.67
C ARG A 221 -6.50 -2.88 10.77
N VAL A 222 -6.57 -4.12 11.29
CA VAL A 222 -7.06 -5.30 10.55
C VAL A 222 -8.52 -5.09 10.14
N ILE A 223 -9.35 -4.62 11.06
CA ILE A 223 -10.78 -4.39 10.82
C ILE A 223 -10.98 -3.25 9.82
N CYS A 224 -10.21 -2.17 9.91
CA CYS A 224 -10.27 -1.06 8.96
C CYS A 224 -9.87 -1.53 7.54
N ALA A 225 -8.84 -2.38 7.41
CA ALA A 225 -8.46 -2.96 6.12
C ALA A 225 -9.61 -3.78 5.50
N PHE A 226 -10.30 -4.60 6.30
CA PHE A 226 -11.50 -5.33 5.86
C PHE A 226 -12.58 -4.40 5.29
N PHE A 227 -12.89 -3.28 5.97
CA PHE A 227 -13.90 -2.34 5.50
C PHE A 227 -13.52 -1.52 4.26
N ARG A 228 -12.22 -1.42 3.97
CA ARG A 228 -11.68 -0.82 2.75
C ARG A 228 -11.68 -1.80 1.57
N GLY A 229 -12.07 -3.05 1.78
CA GLY A 229 -12.02 -4.09 0.75
C GLY A 229 -10.61 -4.60 0.48
N GLU A 230 -9.67 -4.35 1.39
CA GLU A 230 -8.31 -4.87 1.28
C GLU A 230 -8.25 -6.35 1.69
N GLN A 231 -7.26 -7.06 1.17
CA GLN A 231 -6.95 -8.39 1.66
C GLN A 231 -6.53 -8.32 3.13
N VAL A 232 -7.34 -8.92 3.99
CA VAL A 232 -7.07 -8.98 5.43
C VAL A 232 -5.94 -9.99 5.65
N LYS A 233 -4.85 -9.53 6.25
CA LYS A 233 -3.71 -10.37 6.64
C LYS A 233 -3.39 -10.09 8.11
N ALA A 234 -2.63 -11.00 8.73
CA ALA A 234 -2.11 -10.76 10.07
C ALA A 234 -1.20 -9.52 10.05
N ILE A 235 -1.47 -8.57 10.93
CA ILE A 235 -0.67 -7.36 11.04
C ILE A 235 0.51 -7.65 11.95
N HIS A 236 1.70 -7.66 11.36
CA HIS A 236 2.94 -7.71 12.10
C HIS A 236 3.45 -6.27 12.29
N ASN A 237 4.15 -6.03 13.39
CA ASN A 237 4.99 -4.84 13.59
C ASN A 237 4.29 -3.48 13.87
N THR A 238 3.00 -3.44 14.24
CA THR A 238 2.33 -2.17 14.63
C THR A 238 3.08 -1.43 15.74
N LYS A 239 3.68 -2.13 16.71
CA LYS A 239 4.51 -1.50 17.74
C LYS A 239 5.63 -0.66 17.14
N SER A 240 6.44 -1.24 16.24
CA SER A 240 7.59 -0.55 15.67
C SER A 240 7.14 0.63 14.80
N LEU A 241 6.01 0.49 14.09
CA LEU A 241 5.40 1.61 13.37
C LEU A 241 5.02 2.74 14.34
N VAL A 242 4.31 2.44 15.43
CA VAL A 242 3.92 3.44 16.43
C VAL A 242 5.15 4.11 17.06
N GLU A 243 6.15 3.31 17.41
CA GLU A 243 7.41 3.79 17.99
C GLU A 243 8.12 4.75 17.04
N ALA A 244 8.37 4.34 15.79
CA ALA A 244 9.02 5.17 14.77
C ALA A 244 8.25 6.47 14.50
N LEU A 245 6.92 6.41 14.40
CA LEU A 245 6.10 7.59 14.14
C LEU A 245 6.07 8.56 15.33
N VAL A 246 6.03 8.05 16.56
CA VAL A 246 6.06 8.91 17.76
C VAL A 246 7.46 9.49 17.98
N GLU A 247 8.53 8.77 17.64
CA GLU A 247 9.88 9.31 17.65
C GLU A 247 10.06 10.44 16.62
N HIS A 248 9.46 10.29 15.43
CA HIS A 248 9.49 11.29 14.36
C HIS A 248 8.63 12.53 14.67
N GLU A 249 7.34 12.34 14.96
CA GLU A 249 6.37 13.44 15.15
C GLU A 249 6.39 14.03 16.56
N GLY A 250 6.74 13.21 17.55
CA GLY A 250 6.73 13.55 18.97
C GLY A 250 5.43 13.19 19.70
N PHE A 251 5.54 13.06 21.03
CA PHE A 251 4.40 12.81 21.91
C PHE A 251 3.34 13.91 21.84
N ARG A 252 2.06 13.53 22.05
CA ARG A 252 0.87 14.40 22.06
C ARG A 252 0.48 15.00 20.70
N LYS A 253 1.17 14.65 19.62
CA LYS A 253 0.79 14.98 18.24
C LYS A 253 -0.18 13.93 17.68
N TRP A 254 -1.14 14.38 16.88
CA TRP A 254 -2.02 13.48 16.15
C TRP A 254 -1.30 12.97 14.92
N ILE A 255 -1.26 11.65 14.79
CA ILE A 255 -0.60 10.94 13.70
C ILE A 255 -1.68 10.12 13.00
N CYS A 256 -1.85 10.33 11.69
CA CYS A 256 -2.76 9.55 10.87
C CYS A 256 -2.01 8.35 10.27
N ILE A 257 -2.70 7.22 10.16
CA ILE A 257 -2.19 5.99 9.55
C ILE A 257 -3.24 5.35 8.66
N ASP A 258 -2.78 4.44 7.81
CA ASP A 258 -3.61 3.54 7.02
C ASP A 258 -4.66 4.29 6.19
N GLY A 259 -4.19 5.21 5.33
CA GLY A 259 -5.04 6.00 4.45
C GLY A 259 -5.99 6.92 5.21
N ASN A 260 -5.54 7.47 6.33
CA ASN A 260 -6.32 8.31 7.25
C ASN A 260 -7.51 7.61 7.91
N SER A 261 -7.58 6.28 7.85
CA SER A 261 -8.63 5.50 8.51
C SER A 261 -8.58 5.60 10.04
N ILE A 262 -7.38 5.75 10.59
CA ILE A 262 -7.14 5.84 12.03
C ILE A 262 -6.19 7.00 12.27
N ARG A 263 -6.43 7.74 13.34
CA ARG A 263 -5.43 8.63 13.92
C ARG A 263 -5.22 8.32 15.39
N PHE A 264 -3.99 8.46 15.85
CA PHE A 264 -3.66 8.27 17.25
C PHE A 264 -2.74 9.36 17.78
N ARG A 265 -2.65 9.47 19.11
CA ARG A 265 -1.63 10.26 19.79
C ARG A 265 -1.19 9.56 21.06
N VAL A 266 0.12 9.48 21.29
CA VAL A 266 0.70 8.84 22.46
C VAL A 266 1.14 9.87 23.47
N TYR A 267 0.97 9.56 24.75
CA TYR A 267 1.39 10.37 25.88
C TYR A 267 2.51 9.65 26.66
N LYS A 268 3.42 10.44 27.25
CA LYS A 268 4.55 9.91 28.05
C LYS A 268 4.13 9.08 29.28
N ASN A 269 2.88 9.20 29.72
CA ASN A 269 2.31 8.38 30.80
C ASN A 269 1.81 7.01 30.32
N GLY A 270 1.99 6.67 29.04
CA GLY A 270 1.58 5.39 28.46
C GLY A 270 0.13 5.33 27.97
N SER A 271 -0.62 6.44 28.02
CA SER A 271 -1.95 6.52 27.40
C SER A 271 -1.83 6.80 25.90
N MET A 272 -2.65 6.15 25.08
CA MET A 272 -2.83 6.45 23.66
C MET A 272 -4.29 6.75 23.40
N HIS A 273 -4.54 7.89 22.76
CA HIS A 273 -5.88 8.22 22.26
C HIS A 273 -5.97 7.82 20.80
N ILE A 274 -7.09 7.21 20.43
CA ILE A 274 -7.35 6.71 19.08
C ILE A 274 -8.69 7.29 18.64
N ASP A 275 -8.72 7.88 17.45
CA ASP A 275 -9.96 8.24 16.77
C ASP A 275 -9.98 7.51 15.41
N VAL A 276 -11.14 7.00 15.00
CA VAL A 276 -11.36 6.34 13.70
C VAL A 276 -12.07 7.31 12.77
N HIS A 277 -11.81 7.21 11.47
CA HIS A 277 -12.52 7.99 10.46
C HIS A 277 -14.05 7.80 10.59
N PRO A 278 -14.85 8.88 10.56
CA PRO A 278 -16.31 8.83 10.73
C PRO A 278 -17.02 7.72 9.94
N ASP A 279 -16.76 7.61 8.64
CA ASP A 279 -17.41 6.60 7.78
C ASP A 279 -17.13 5.15 8.21
N ILE A 280 -15.90 4.89 8.69
CA ILE A 280 -15.53 3.57 9.20
C ILE A 280 -16.16 3.35 10.57
N ALA A 281 -16.17 4.37 11.43
CA ALA A 281 -16.82 4.33 12.74
C ALA A 281 -18.32 4.03 12.63
N GLU A 282 -19.02 4.59 11.63
CA GLU A 282 -20.44 4.28 11.39
C GLU A 282 -20.65 2.81 11.02
N ARG A 283 -19.82 2.26 10.13
CA ARG A 283 -19.86 0.83 9.77
C ARG A 283 -19.62 -0.06 10.99
N LEU A 284 -18.62 0.27 11.80
CA LEU A 284 -18.33 -0.44 13.06
C LEU A 284 -19.50 -0.37 14.05
N ASN A 285 -20.11 0.81 14.20
CA ASN A 285 -21.24 1.01 15.08
C ASN A 285 -22.47 0.22 14.62
N ASN A 286 -22.74 0.13 13.31
CA ASN A 286 -23.82 -0.69 12.79
C ASN A 286 -23.63 -2.17 13.18
N ILE A 287 -22.40 -2.69 13.09
CA ILE A 287 -22.06 -4.03 13.58
C ILE A 287 -22.28 -4.15 15.09
N LEU A 288 -21.72 -3.21 15.87
CA LEU A 288 -21.81 -3.22 17.33
C LEU A 288 -23.27 -3.18 17.81
N SER A 289 -24.14 -2.42 17.14
CA SER A 289 -25.56 -2.30 17.47
C SER A 289 -26.34 -3.61 17.35
N ALA A 290 -25.90 -4.52 16.48
CA ALA A 290 -26.49 -5.84 16.32
C ALA A 290 -26.10 -6.80 17.46
N ILE A 291 -24.95 -6.57 18.09
CA ILE A 291 -24.40 -7.43 19.16
C ILE A 291 -24.81 -6.90 20.54
N VAL A 292 -24.75 -5.57 20.72
CA VAL A 292 -25.10 -4.88 21.96
C VAL A 292 -26.01 -3.71 21.63
N PRO A 293 -27.33 -3.93 21.52
CA PRO A 293 -28.30 -2.88 21.14
C PRO A 293 -28.28 -1.66 22.08
N LEU A 294 -27.88 -1.84 23.34
CA LEU A 294 -27.78 -0.78 24.35
C LEU A 294 -26.44 -0.06 24.37
N ALA A 295 -25.44 -0.47 23.56
CA ALA A 295 -24.12 0.18 23.52
C ALA A 295 -24.12 1.50 22.74
N LEU A 296 -25.20 1.82 22.03
CA LEU A 296 -25.34 3.06 21.28
C LEU A 296 -26.51 3.90 21.84
N PRO A 297 -26.36 5.23 21.96
CA PRO A 297 -27.48 6.10 22.30
C PRO A 297 -28.53 6.08 21.18
N ALA A 298 -29.80 6.28 21.55
CA ALA A 298 -30.91 6.39 20.59
C ALA A 298 -30.74 7.57 19.62
N ASP A 299 -30.08 8.64 20.06
CA ASP A 299 -29.70 9.78 19.22
C ASP A 299 -28.39 9.48 18.49
N ARG A 300 -28.50 8.78 17.35
CA ARG A 300 -27.44 8.79 16.33
C ARG A 300 -27.36 10.23 15.79
N MET A 301 -26.41 11.02 16.26
CA MET A 301 -26.04 12.20 15.48
C MET A 301 -25.36 11.70 14.21
N ALA A 302 -26.07 11.78 13.08
CA ALA A 302 -25.45 11.73 11.77
C ALA A 302 -24.24 12.66 11.79
N HIS A 303 -23.10 12.22 11.25
CA HIS A 303 -21.87 12.99 11.31
C HIS A 303 -22.12 14.41 10.80
N SER A 304 -21.87 15.40 11.65
CA SER A 304 -21.95 16.79 11.21
C SER A 304 -20.84 17.04 10.19
N LYS A 305 -21.09 17.89 9.18
CA LYS A 305 -20.07 18.29 8.20
C LYS A 305 -18.76 18.76 8.88
N LYS A 306 -18.87 19.42 10.04
CA LYS A 306 -17.72 19.84 10.88
C LYS A 306 -16.88 18.69 11.44
N SER A 307 -17.48 17.53 11.74
CA SER A 307 -16.71 16.35 12.21
C SER A 307 -15.96 15.65 11.07
N LEU A 308 -16.49 15.71 9.85
CA LEU A 308 -15.81 15.22 8.64
C LEU A 308 -14.69 16.17 8.23
N GLU A 309 -14.90 17.49 8.29
CA GLU A 309 -13.87 18.51 8.00
C GLU A 309 -12.68 18.48 8.99
N ALA A 310 -12.85 17.89 10.17
CA ALA A 310 -11.78 17.72 11.16
C ALA A 310 -10.94 16.45 10.97
N PHE A 311 -11.30 15.59 10.01
CA PHE A 311 -10.55 14.41 9.61
C PHE A 311 -10.03 14.59 8.18
N PRO A 312 -8.79 14.19 7.89
CA PRO A 312 -8.33 14.09 6.51
C PRO A 312 -9.18 13.09 5.72
N VAL A 313 -9.33 13.33 4.42
CA VAL A 313 -10.06 12.45 3.50
C VAL A 313 -9.45 11.04 3.53
N LEU A 314 -10.30 10.01 3.45
CA LEU A 314 -9.84 8.63 3.31
C LEU A 314 -9.08 8.43 2.00
N LYS A 315 -7.92 7.82 2.10
CA LYS A 315 -7.03 7.56 0.97
C LYS A 315 -7.03 6.08 0.64
N GLN A 316 -7.02 5.74 -0.66
CA GLN A 316 -6.86 4.36 -1.09
C GLN A 316 -5.42 3.94 -0.84
N CYS A 317 -5.23 2.80 -0.18
CA CYS A 317 -3.91 2.31 0.17
C CYS A 317 -3.48 1.18 -0.75
N ILE A 318 -2.18 1.07 -1.01
CA ILE A 318 -1.59 -0.21 -1.37
C ILE A 318 -1.80 -1.22 -0.25
N ASP A 319 -1.83 -2.51 -0.60
CA ASP A 319 -2.18 -3.56 0.35
C ASP A 319 -1.24 -3.58 1.56
N PHE A 320 -1.80 -4.01 2.69
CA PHE A 320 -1.15 -3.95 3.98
C PHE A 320 0.22 -4.64 4.01
N ASP A 321 0.34 -5.80 3.38
CA ASP A 321 1.55 -6.63 3.39
C ASP A 321 2.67 -5.98 2.58
N THR A 322 2.35 -5.47 1.38
CA THR A 322 3.27 -4.64 0.60
C THR A 322 3.78 -3.46 1.43
N ARG A 323 2.90 -2.76 2.14
CA ARG A 323 3.31 -1.63 2.99
C ARG A 323 4.26 -2.02 4.11
N MET A 324 4.01 -3.14 4.78
CA MET A 324 4.89 -3.60 5.86
C MET A 324 6.25 -4.00 5.29
N GLN A 325 6.27 -4.75 4.18
CA GLN A 325 7.51 -5.12 3.49
C GLN A 325 8.34 -3.88 3.11
N LEU A 326 7.69 -2.84 2.58
CA LEU A 326 8.37 -1.59 2.23
C LEU A 326 8.86 -0.84 3.46
N SER A 327 8.07 -0.80 4.54
CA SER A 327 8.43 -0.09 5.78
C SER A 327 9.62 -0.70 6.54
N GLU A 328 9.94 -1.97 6.27
CA GLU A 328 11.08 -2.67 6.87
C GLU A 328 12.39 -2.44 6.11
N LEU A 329 12.34 -1.79 4.94
CA LEU A 329 13.53 -1.47 4.16
C LEU A 329 14.36 -0.40 4.87
N MET A 330 15.60 -0.76 5.20
CA MET A 330 16.57 0.16 5.78
C MET A 330 17.59 0.58 4.73
N PHE A 331 17.54 1.85 4.35
CA PHE A 331 18.46 2.43 3.38
C PHE A 331 19.70 2.98 4.07
N LYS A 332 20.84 2.82 3.41
CA LYS A 332 22.13 3.40 3.83
C LYS A 332 22.64 4.31 2.72
N ASN A 333 23.28 5.41 3.12
CA ASN A 333 23.96 6.29 2.19
C ASN A 333 25.35 5.71 1.86
N ASP A 334 25.58 5.40 0.59
CA ASP A 334 26.83 4.83 0.08
C ASP A 334 27.80 5.91 -0.45
N GLY A 335 27.46 7.20 -0.33
CA GLY A 335 28.14 8.33 -0.96
C GLY A 335 27.47 8.77 -2.26
N ASP A 336 27.84 9.95 -2.76
CA ASP A 336 27.37 10.50 -4.05
C ASP A 336 25.83 10.52 -4.23
N ASN A 337 25.09 10.82 -3.17
CA ASN A 337 23.61 10.78 -3.13
C ASN A 337 23.00 9.41 -3.49
N LYS A 338 23.78 8.33 -3.42
CA LYS A 338 23.31 6.98 -3.64
C LYS A 338 22.87 6.34 -2.33
N TRP A 339 21.62 5.91 -2.27
CA TRP A 339 21.04 5.22 -1.13
C TRP A 339 20.70 3.80 -1.51
N SER A 340 21.16 2.80 -0.75
CA SER A 340 20.94 1.38 -1.07
C SER A 340 20.33 0.59 0.08
N CYS A 341 19.59 -0.45 -0.28
CA CYS A 341 19.06 -1.45 0.62
C CYS A 341 19.20 -2.84 0.00
N TRP A 342 19.79 -3.78 0.73
CA TRP A 342 19.82 -5.18 0.34
C TRP A 342 18.48 -5.84 0.70
N THR A 343 17.83 -6.46 -0.28
CA THR A 343 16.52 -7.11 -0.09
C THR A 343 16.27 -8.18 -1.14
N SER A 344 15.56 -9.26 -0.77
CA SER A 344 15.13 -10.30 -1.72
C SER A 344 13.89 -9.91 -2.53
N LEU A 345 13.30 -8.73 -2.31
CA LEU A 345 12.12 -8.26 -3.04
C LEU A 345 12.32 -8.27 -4.56
N GLY A 346 13.54 -7.98 -5.03
CA GLY A 346 13.89 -8.04 -6.45
C GLY A 346 13.78 -9.45 -7.06
N SER A 347 14.13 -10.48 -6.28
CA SER A 347 14.01 -11.87 -6.72
C SER A 347 12.55 -12.32 -6.92
N LEU A 348 11.61 -11.70 -6.19
CA LEU A 348 10.18 -11.93 -6.36
C LEU A 348 9.65 -11.27 -7.64
N ALA A 349 10.21 -10.12 -8.03
CA ALA A 349 9.82 -9.41 -9.25
C ALA A 349 10.21 -10.16 -10.55
N GLU A 350 11.23 -11.04 -10.52
CA GLU A 350 11.63 -11.87 -11.68
C GLU A 350 10.63 -13.03 -11.96
N ARG A 351 9.76 -13.40 -11.00
CA ARG A 351 8.85 -14.54 -11.13
C ARG A 351 7.57 -14.17 -11.91
N LYS A 352 7.63 -13.87 -13.21
CA LYS A 352 6.51 -13.71 -14.18
C LYS A 352 5.25 -12.90 -13.76
N SER A 353 5.25 -12.27 -12.59
CA SER A 353 4.28 -11.33 -12.06
C SER A 353 5.09 -10.24 -11.37
N SER A 354 5.05 -9.01 -11.87
CA SER A 354 5.76 -7.92 -11.19
C SER A 354 5.20 -7.80 -9.76
N SER A 355 6.09 -7.82 -8.76
CA SER A 355 5.68 -7.68 -7.35
C SER A 355 5.25 -6.23 -7.11
N VAL A 356 4.05 -6.02 -6.55
CA VAL A 356 3.49 -4.69 -6.23
C VAL A 356 4.49 -3.82 -5.45
N ALA A 357 5.28 -4.43 -4.55
CA ALA A 357 6.35 -3.76 -3.82
C ALA A 357 7.44 -3.21 -4.74
N ALA A 358 7.89 -4.00 -5.73
CA ALA A 358 8.92 -3.58 -6.67
C ALA A 358 8.41 -2.48 -7.61
N ASP A 359 7.16 -2.57 -8.07
CA ASP A 359 6.54 -1.52 -8.89
C ASP A 359 6.36 -0.23 -8.11
N THR A 360 5.98 -0.32 -6.82
CA THR A 360 5.94 0.82 -5.92
C THR A 360 7.32 1.46 -5.80
N LEU A 361 8.37 0.68 -5.53
CA LEU A 361 9.74 1.21 -5.44
C LEU A 361 10.19 1.89 -6.74
N ARG A 362 9.91 1.29 -7.91
CA ARG A 362 10.21 1.89 -9.21
C ARG A 362 9.47 3.20 -9.43
N PHE A 363 8.18 3.25 -9.06
CA PHE A 363 7.40 4.48 -9.11
C PHE A 363 8.06 5.59 -8.30
N LEU A 364 8.54 5.28 -7.08
CA LEU A 364 9.27 6.23 -6.24
C LEU A 364 10.63 6.65 -6.85
N GLY A 365 11.08 6.04 -7.95
CA GLY A 365 12.35 6.35 -8.60
C GLY A 365 13.50 5.42 -8.22
N ALA A 366 13.20 4.27 -7.61
CA ALA A 366 14.23 3.27 -7.32
C ALA A 366 14.65 2.50 -8.57
N THR A 367 15.93 2.17 -8.65
CA THR A 367 16.40 1.05 -9.46
C THR A 367 16.32 -0.22 -8.62
N VAL A 368 15.52 -1.19 -9.08
CA VAL A 368 15.32 -2.48 -8.39
C VAL A 368 16.02 -3.59 -9.17
N THR A 369 17.04 -4.19 -8.55
CA THR A 369 17.71 -5.42 -9.02
C THR A 369 17.30 -6.60 -8.15
N LYS A 370 17.81 -7.80 -8.43
CA LYS A 370 17.47 -9.03 -7.70
C LYS A 370 17.66 -8.95 -6.18
N TYR A 371 18.72 -8.28 -5.74
CA TYR A 371 19.09 -8.22 -4.33
C TYR A 371 19.27 -6.80 -3.80
N ASP A 372 19.24 -5.78 -4.67
CA ASP A 372 19.53 -4.41 -4.28
C ASP A 372 18.47 -3.45 -4.83
N VAL A 373 18.03 -2.55 -3.96
CA VAL A 373 17.18 -1.40 -4.29
C VAL A 373 18.01 -0.15 -4.07
N THR A 374 18.10 0.72 -5.08
CA THR A 374 18.88 1.95 -4.98
C THR A 374 18.10 3.20 -5.40
N PHE A 375 18.24 4.27 -4.63
CA PHE A 375 17.73 5.61 -4.95
C PHE A 375 18.88 6.60 -5.17
N SER A 376 18.63 7.64 -5.98
CA SER A 376 19.54 8.76 -6.20
C SER A 376 19.26 9.95 -5.25
N TYR A 377 18.47 9.73 -4.20
CA TYR A 377 18.06 10.70 -3.19
C TYR A 377 17.77 9.94 -1.88
N ASP A 378 17.67 10.64 -0.74
CA ASP A 378 17.34 10.01 0.55
C ASP A 378 15.88 9.54 0.59
N PRO A 379 15.60 8.22 0.57
CA PRO A 379 14.24 7.73 0.48
C PRO A 379 13.57 7.56 1.85
N CYS A 380 14.25 7.83 2.97
CA CYS A 380 13.76 7.44 4.30
C CYS A 380 12.38 8.01 4.61
N GLU A 381 12.17 9.31 4.35
CA GLU A 381 10.89 9.99 4.60
C GLU A 381 9.77 9.51 3.65
N VAL A 382 10.12 9.22 2.40
CA VAL A 382 9.20 8.70 1.38
C VAL A 382 8.71 7.30 1.76
N ILE A 383 9.65 6.41 2.11
CA ILE A 383 9.34 5.02 2.52
C ILE A 383 8.55 5.01 3.84
N ARG A 384 8.91 5.89 4.78
CA ARG A 384 8.15 6.08 6.03
C ARG A 384 6.71 6.50 5.75
N TYR A 385 6.49 7.44 4.83
CA TYR A 385 5.14 7.87 4.43
C TYR A 385 4.33 6.71 3.83
N ILE A 386 4.94 5.87 2.99
CA ILE A 386 4.29 4.67 2.45
C ILE A 386 3.95 3.66 3.55
N GLY A 387 4.84 3.42 4.50
CA GLY A 387 4.55 2.58 5.65
C GLY A 387 3.39 3.13 6.51
N GLN A 388 3.38 4.44 6.72
CA GLN A 388 2.42 5.16 7.56
C GLN A 388 1.03 5.29 6.92
N ILE A 389 0.95 5.91 5.75
CA ILE A 389 -0.29 6.24 5.04
C ILE A 389 -0.59 5.17 4.00
N GLY A 390 0.42 4.81 3.19
CA GLY A 390 0.30 3.79 2.14
C GLY A 390 -0.52 4.21 0.94
N GLU A 391 -0.82 5.49 0.79
CA GLU A 391 -1.44 6.01 -0.42
C GLU A 391 -0.40 6.05 -1.54
N MET A 392 -0.82 5.61 -2.71
CA MET A 392 -0.13 5.88 -3.97
C MET A 392 -0.94 6.93 -4.73
N PRO A 393 -0.29 7.90 -5.40
CA PRO A 393 -0.96 8.85 -6.25
C PRO A 393 -1.79 8.10 -7.29
N ASP A 394 -3.04 8.50 -7.48
CA ASP A 394 -3.81 8.01 -8.62
C ASP A 394 -3.22 8.63 -9.89
N ILE A 395 -2.42 7.82 -10.59
CA ILE A 395 -1.71 8.16 -11.82
C ILE A 395 -2.69 8.74 -12.86
N VAL A 396 -3.90 8.20 -12.94
CA VAL A 396 -4.90 8.59 -13.94
C VAL A 396 -5.57 9.91 -13.54
N SER A 397 -6.06 10.03 -12.30
CA SER A 397 -6.77 11.25 -11.88
C SER A 397 -5.84 12.47 -11.79
N HIS A 398 -4.62 12.25 -11.29
CA HIS A 398 -3.61 13.31 -11.16
C HIS A 398 -2.80 13.51 -12.45
N GLN A 399 -2.99 12.64 -13.46
CA GLN A 399 -2.27 12.68 -14.75
C GLN A 399 -0.76 12.80 -14.56
N PHE A 400 -0.23 11.96 -13.67
CA PHE A 400 1.17 11.95 -13.35
C PHE A 400 1.94 11.13 -14.40
N TYR A 401 2.63 11.84 -15.30
CA TYR A 401 3.44 11.22 -16.36
C TYR A 401 4.87 11.78 -16.29
N PRO A 402 5.83 11.02 -15.72
CA PRO A 402 7.24 11.41 -15.68
C PRO A 402 7.76 11.83 -17.06
N SER A 403 8.38 13.00 -17.13
CA SER A 403 9.00 13.47 -18.37
C SER A 403 10.25 12.66 -18.68
N SER A 404 10.47 12.33 -19.96
CA SER A 404 11.68 11.62 -20.37
C SER A 404 12.92 12.52 -20.28
N CYS A 405 14.10 11.90 -20.15
CA CYS A 405 15.38 12.62 -20.14
C CYS A 405 15.56 13.46 -21.41
N ARG A 406 15.07 12.95 -22.55
CA ARG A 406 15.13 13.63 -23.84
C ARG A 406 14.31 14.93 -23.85
N ILE A 407 13.12 14.93 -23.27
CA ILE A 407 12.30 16.14 -23.12
C ILE A 407 13.00 17.14 -22.19
N SER A 408 13.51 16.67 -21.04
CA SER A 408 14.27 17.51 -20.09
C SER A 408 15.48 18.19 -20.74
N GLU A 409 16.31 17.45 -21.48
CA GLU A 409 17.47 17.98 -22.21
C GLU A 409 17.07 19.03 -23.25
N TYR A 410 16.00 18.76 -24.01
CA TYR A 410 15.52 19.66 -25.03
C TYR A 410 14.99 20.96 -24.44
N VAL A 411 14.13 20.88 -23.43
CA VAL A 411 13.58 22.07 -22.76
C VAL A 411 14.70 22.90 -22.11
N TYR A 412 15.66 22.25 -21.45
CA TYR A 412 16.83 22.94 -20.92
C TYR A 412 17.61 23.69 -22.02
N SER A 413 17.83 23.06 -23.17
CA SER A 413 18.56 23.67 -24.29
C SER A 413 17.85 24.89 -24.89
N LEU A 414 16.52 24.96 -24.80
CA LEU A 414 15.73 26.11 -25.25
C LEU A 414 15.81 27.29 -24.29
N LEU A 415 15.75 27.02 -22.98
CA LEU A 415 15.69 28.07 -21.96
C LEU A 415 17.08 28.61 -21.60
N GLY A 416 18.10 27.75 -21.57
CA GLY A 416 19.47 28.15 -21.22
C GLY A 416 19.65 28.63 -19.78
N ALA A 417 18.76 28.21 -18.86
CA ALA A 417 18.79 28.63 -17.46
C ALA A 417 20.11 28.25 -16.76
N GLY A 418 20.71 29.21 -16.05
CA GLY A 418 22.02 29.10 -15.42
C GLY A 418 22.00 29.20 -13.90
N GLU A 419 23.19 29.27 -13.32
CA GLU A 419 23.38 29.43 -11.88
C GLU A 419 22.82 30.78 -11.38
N GLY A 420 21.96 30.73 -10.36
CA GLY A 420 21.33 31.91 -9.77
C GLY A 420 20.00 32.32 -10.41
N ASP A 421 19.68 31.81 -11.59
CA ASP A 421 18.40 32.08 -12.26
C ASP A 421 17.24 31.45 -11.48
N THR A 422 16.10 32.14 -11.49
CA THR A 422 14.88 31.68 -10.81
C THR A 422 13.96 30.94 -11.78
N LEU A 423 13.53 29.74 -11.38
CA LEU A 423 12.68 28.88 -12.21
C LEU A 423 11.46 28.41 -11.43
N LEU A 424 10.30 28.44 -12.08
CA LEU A 424 9.07 27.84 -11.57
C LEU A 424 8.73 26.55 -12.33
N GLU A 425 8.48 25.47 -11.60
CA GLU A 425 7.82 24.27 -12.12
C GLU A 425 6.42 24.10 -11.45
N PRO A 426 5.34 24.50 -12.13
CA PRO A 426 3.97 24.51 -11.59
C PRO A 426 3.38 23.15 -11.19
N ASN A 427 3.96 22.06 -11.70
CA ASN A 427 3.45 20.69 -11.58
C ASN A 427 4.65 19.73 -11.43
N ILE A 428 5.45 19.96 -10.38
CA ILE A 428 6.81 19.39 -10.29
C ILE A 428 6.85 17.87 -10.26
N GLY A 429 5.85 17.21 -9.68
CA GLY A 429 5.85 15.75 -9.63
C GLY A 429 7.12 15.23 -8.94
N HIS A 430 7.87 14.35 -9.61
CA HIS A 430 9.18 13.88 -9.13
C HIS A 430 10.35 14.75 -9.64
N ALA A 431 10.10 15.89 -10.26
CA ALA A 431 11.09 16.78 -10.90
C ALA A 431 11.85 16.14 -12.07
N ASP A 432 11.26 15.19 -12.78
CA ASP A 432 11.94 14.50 -13.89
C ASP A 432 12.20 15.42 -15.09
N LEU A 433 11.38 16.47 -15.26
CA LEU A 433 11.58 17.49 -16.30
C LEU A 433 12.78 18.42 -16.00
N LEU A 434 13.24 18.43 -14.75
CA LEU A 434 14.38 19.23 -14.29
C LEU A 434 15.70 18.46 -14.26
N LYS A 435 15.70 17.17 -14.64
CA LYS A 435 16.84 16.27 -14.50
C LYS A 435 18.12 16.75 -15.21
N SER A 436 17.96 17.50 -16.29
CA SER A 436 19.06 18.03 -17.11
C SER A 436 19.45 19.46 -16.74
N PHE A 437 18.71 20.12 -15.85
CA PHE A 437 19.01 21.47 -15.39
C PHE A 437 20.17 21.46 -14.38
N PRO A 438 21.04 22.47 -14.40
CA PRO A 438 22.15 22.55 -13.46
C PRO A 438 21.65 22.84 -12.03
N ALA A 439 22.31 22.26 -11.03
CA ALA A 439 21.95 22.40 -9.62
C ALA A 439 21.99 23.85 -9.08
N GLY A 440 22.63 24.77 -9.82
CA GLY A 440 22.68 26.19 -9.47
C GLY A 440 21.41 26.99 -9.78
N VAL A 441 20.46 26.43 -10.53
CA VAL A 441 19.16 27.07 -10.80
C VAL A 441 18.31 27.05 -9.53
N ILE A 442 17.71 28.19 -9.17
CA ILE A 442 16.85 28.32 -8.00
C ILE A 442 15.42 27.92 -8.39
N VAL A 443 15.09 26.66 -8.16
CA VAL A 443 13.80 26.07 -8.52
C VAL A 443 12.77 26.22 -7.42
N THR A 444 11.60 26.77 -7.75
CA THR A 444 10.36 26.65 -6.97
C THR A 444 9.42 25.65 -7.64
N GLY A 445 9.10 24.56 -6.95
CA GLY A 445 8.17 23.54 -7.42
C GLY A 445 6.81 23.64 -6.74
N ILE A 446 5.72 23.40 -7.46
CA ILE A 446 4.38 23.27 -6.90
C ILE A 446 3.82 21.88 -7.24
N GLU A 447 3.34 21.16 -6.22
CA GLU A 447 2.81 19.81 -6.38
C GLU A 447 1.58 19.61 -5.49
N LEU A 448 0.58 18.91 -6.01
CA LEU A 448 -0.68 18.67 -5.31
C LEU A 448 -0.60 17.46 -4.38
N ASP A 449 0.11 16.43 -4.81
CA ASP A 449 0.20 15.16 -4.12
C ASP A 449 1.31 15.15 -3.06
N THR A 450 0.97 14.71 -1.85
CA THR A 450 1.89 14.68 -0.71
C THR A 450 3.12 13.78 -0.96
N LEU A 451 2.93 12.60 -1.58
CA LEU A 451 4.03 11.66 -1.84
C LEU A 451 5.00 12.25 -2.87
N ASN A 452 4.48 12.81 -3.96
CA ASN A 452 5.28 13.48 -4.98
C ASN A 452 6.06 14.66 -4.39
N CYS A 453 5.42 15.46 -3.52
CA CYS A 453 6.10 16.54 -2.79
C CYS A 453 7.26 16.03 -1.92
N LEU A 454 7.10 14.88 -1.25
CA LEU A 454 8.17 14.30 -0.46
C LEU A 454 9.34 13.87 -1.35
N ILE A 455 9.06 13.29 -2.51
CA ILE A 455 10.07 12.85 -3.48
C ILE A 455 10.86 14.05 -4.04
N SER A 456 10.18 15.09 -4.52
CA SER A 456 10.85 16.27 -5.08
C SER A 456 11.66 17.02 -4.01
N ARG A 457 11.16 17.14 -2.77
CA ARG A 457 11.92 17.70 -1.64
C ARG A 457 13.14 16.86 -1.31
N ALA A 458 13.02 15.54 -1.31
CA ALA A 458 14.14 14.65 -1.05
C ALA A 458 15.22 14.72 -2.15
N LYS A 459 14.83 15.06 -3.39
CA LYS A 459 15.74 15.39 -4.49
C LYS A 459 16.37 16.80 -4.38
N GLY A 460 15.96 17.60 -3.39
CA GLY A 460 16.56 18.90 -3.07
C GLY A 460 15.80 20.13 -3.56
N TYR A 461 14.60 19.97 -4.14
CA TYR A 461 13.80 21.07 -4.67
C TYR A 461 12.94 21.76 -3.60
N ASP A 462 12.80 23.09 -3.67
CA ASP A 462 11.84 23.84 -2.84
C ASP A 462 10.41 23.62 -3.37
N THR A 463 9.78 22.55 -2.89
CA THR A 463 8.42 22.17 -3.33
C THR A 463 7.37 22.55 -2.31
N THR A 464 6.35 23.30 -2.74
CA THR A 464 5.16 23.60 -1.96
C THR A 464 4.03 22.62 -2.29
N GLU A 465 3.42 22.04 -1.25
CA GLU A 465 2.24 21.17 -1.40
C GLU A 465 0.98 22.03 -1.54
N ALA A 466 0.48 22.20 -2.77
CA ALA A 466 -0.67 23.04 -3.09
C ALA A 466 -1.28 22.73 -4.47
N ASP A 467 -2.56 23.07 -4.62
CA ASP A 467 -3.16 23.26 -5.95
C ASP A 467 -2.52 24.48 -6.63
N PHE A 468 -1.89 24.27 -7.79
CA PHE A 468 -1.15 25.33 -8.48
C PHE A 468 -2.01 26.54 -8.85
N LEU A 469 -3.24 26.34 -9.33
CA LEU A 469 -4.11 27.45 -9.72
C LEU A 469 -4.50 28.32 -8.51
N THR A 470 -4.71 27.70 -7.35
CA THR A 470 -4.97 28.38 -6.08
C THR A 470 -3.73 29.08 -5.56
N TRP A 471 -2.57 28.41 -5.64
CA TRP A 471 -1.28 28.99 -5.28
C TRP A 471 -0.97 30.22 -6.14
N SER A 472 -1.15 30.12 -7.45
CA SER A 472 -0.89 31.18 -8.43
C SER A 472 -1.70 32.44 -8.11
N LYS A 473 -3.00 32.29 -7.88
CA LYS A 473 -3.90 33.38 -7.45
C LYS A 473 -3.45 34.06 -6.16
N SER A 474 -2.87 33.30 -5.23
CA SER A 474 -2.41 33.81 -3.93
C SER A 474 -0.99 34.40 -3.99
N ASN A 475 -0.26 34.19 -5.09
CA ASN A 475 1.16 34.55 -5.25
C ASN A 475 1.43 35.37 -6.52
N GLN A 476 0.47 36.17 -6.97
CA GLN A 476 0.57 36.93 -8.25
C GLN A 476 1.82 37.83 -8.35
N GLN A 477 2.35 38.28 -7.22
CA GLN A 477 3.57 39.09 -7.11
C GLN A 477 4.85 38.29 -7.37
N LYS A 478 4.84 36.95 -7.25
CA LYS A 478 6.03 36.14 -7.52
C LYS A 478 6.29 36.09 -9.02
N LYS A 479 7.49 36.48 -9.42
CA LYS A 479 7.97 36.44 -10.81
C LYS A 479 9.25 35.60 -10.89
N PHE A 480 9.44 34.95 -12.02
CA PHE A 480 10.56 34.05 -12.29
C PHE A 480 11.16 34.35 -13.65
N ASP A 481 12.46 34.12 -13.79
CA ASP A 481 13.19 34.25 -15.05
C ASP A 481 12.71 33.18 -16.04
N TYR A 482 12.47 31.98 -15.52
CA TYR A 482 12.03 30.83 -16.31
C TYR A 482 10.81 30.12 -15.75
N VAL A 483 10.02 29.55 -16.65
CA VAL A 483 8.97 28.59 -16.31
C VAL A 483 9.14 27.35 -17.16
N VAL A 484 9.12 26.18 -16.54
CA VAL A 484 9.06 24.90 -17.26
C VAL A 484 7.90 24.08 -16.73
N MET A 485 7.17 23.40 -17.62
CA MET A 485 6.00 22.66 -17.19
C MET A 485 5.63 21.49 -18.09
N ASN A 486 5.17 20.41 -17.46
CA ASN A 486 4.34 19.37 -18.06
C ASN A 486 3.01 19.32 -17.29
N PRO A 487 2.00 20.14 -17.66
CA PRO A 487 0.76 20.25 -16.90
C PRO A 487 -0.15 19.03 -17.10
N PRO A 488 -1.15 18.82 -16.21
CA PRO A 488 -2.22 17.87 -16.48
C PRO A 488 -3.04 18.27 -17.73
N PHE A 489 -3.39 17.32 -18.60
CA PHE A 489 -4.03 17.58 -19.90
C PHE A 489 -5.56 17.57 -19.89
N ALA A 490 -6.19 16.66 -19.15
CA ALA A 490 -7.65 16.50 -19.10
C ALA A 490 -8.39 17.77 -18.63
N ASP A 491 -9.63 17.90 -19.08
CA ASP A 491 -10.57 18.97 -18.68
C ASP A 491 -10.04 20.39 -18.91
N ASN A 492 -9.29 20.60 -20.01
CA ASN A 492 -8.71 21.91 -20.37
C ASN A 492 -7.68 22.43 -19.34
N ARG A 493 -7.22 21.59 -18.41
CA ARG A 493 -6.27 21.98 -17.36
C ARG A 493 -4.94 22.45 -17.93
N ALA A 494 -4.45 21.85 -19.01
CA ALA A 494 -3.20 22.26 -19.66
C ALA A 494 -3.21 23.75 -20.03
N ARG A 495 -4.31 24.22 -20.63
CA ARG A 495 -4.46 25.64 -21.00
C ARG A 495 -4.55 26.55 -19.78
N LEU A 496 -5.34 26.16 -18.77
CA LEU A 496 -5.49 26.95 -17.54
C LEU A 496 -4.17 27.08 -16.77
N HIS A 497 -3.43 25.99 -16.65
CA HIS A 497 -2.11 25.97 -16.01
C HIS A 497 -1.11 26.78 -16.82
N LEU A 498 -1.09 26.64 -18.15
CA LEU A 498 -0.21 27.41 -19.03
C LEU A 498 -0.40 28.92 -18.85
N GLN A 499 -1.66 29.38 -18.87
CA GLN A 499 -1.98 30.80 -18.71
C GLN A 499 -1.61 31.32 -17.31
N ALA A 500 -1.89 30.54 -16.25
CA ALA A 500 -1.49 30.90 -14.90
C ALA A 500 0.03 30.95 -14.74
N ALA A 501 0.76 29.98 -15.30
CA ALA A 501 2.22 29.90 -15.24
C ALA A 501 2.89 31.05 -16.00
N ALA A 502 2.40 31.38 -17.20
CA ALA A 502 2.88 32.52 -17.98
C ALA A 502 2.74 33.85 -17.23
N SER A 503 1.68 34.00 -16.40
CA SER A 503 1.51 35.20 -15.56
C SER A 503 2.62 35.41 -14.53
N HIS A 504 3.37 34.34 -14.19
CA HIS A 504 4.50 34.38 -13.26
C HIS A 504 5.85 34.61 -13.94
N LEU A 505 5.91 34.79 -15.27
CA LEU A 505 7.15 35.18 -15.94
C LEU A 505 7.51 36.64 -15.66
N ALA A 506 8.77 36.91 -15.35
CA ALA A 506 9.34 38.24 -15.35
C ALA A 506 9.34 38.83 -16.78
N ALA A 507 9.52 40.15 -16.90
CA ALA A 507 9.68 40.77 -18.22
C ALA A 507 10.98 40.28 -18.89
N GLY A 508 10.89 39.79 -20.12
CA GLY A 508 12.01 39.11 -20.80
C GLY A 508 12.24 37.66 -20.35
N GLY A 509 11.42 37.14 -19.43
CA GLY A 509 11.48 35.75 -19.01
C GLY A 509 10.95 34.79 -20.07
N SER A 510 11.38 33.53 -20.01
CA SER A 510 11.06 32.51 -21.01
C SER A 510 10.38 31.28 -20.40
N LEU A 511 9.49 30.66 -21.16
CA LEU A 511 8.71 29.49 -20.77
C LEU A 511 8.80 28.39 -21.81
N ALA A 512 8.93 27.16 -21.34
CA ALA A 512 8.80 25.96 -22.15
C ALA A 512 7.76 25.01 -21.54
N ALA A 513 6.69 24.73 -22.30
CA ALA A 513 5.59 23.89 -21.85
C ALA A 513 5.42 22.67 -22.75
N VAL A 514 5.37 21.48 -22.14
CA VAL A 514 5.04 20.22 -22.82
C VAL A 514 3.52 20.12 -22.90
N LEU A 515 2.95 20.21 -24.10
CA LEU A 515 1.50 20.32 -24.29
C LEU A 515 0.96 19.26 -25.26
N PRO A 516 -0.32 18.85 -25.13
CA PRO A 516 -0.94 17.93 -26.08
C PRO A 516 -1.12 18.60 -27.45
N LEU A 517 -1.00 17.81 -28.53
CA LEU A 517 -1.15 18.31 -29.91
C LEU A 517 -2.47 19.04 -30.20
N SER A 518 -3.53 18.74 -29.44
CA SER A 518 -4.83 19.38 -29.58
C SER A 518 -4.82 20.89 -29.31
N LEU A 519 -3.82 21.42 -28.59
CA LEU A 519 -3.68 22.85 -28.33
C LEU A 519 -2.95 23.61 -29.44
N GLN A 520 -2.31 22.92 -30.39
CA GLN A 520 -1.51 23.57 -31.43
C GLN A 520 -2.35 24.46 -32.37
N GLY A 521 -3.60 24.07 -32.65
CA GLY A 521 -4.49 24.79 -33.55
C GLY A 521 -5.22 25.99 -32.93
N LEU A 522 -4.90 26.34 -31.68
CA LEU A 522 -5.49 27.48 -31.00
C LEU A 522 -4.57 28.70 -31.14
N ASP A 523 -5.05 29.72 -31.84
CA ASP A 523 -4.34 30.99 -31.94
C ASP A 523 -4.30 31.70 -30.59
N ASN A 524 -3.17 32.37 -30.33
CA ASN A 524 -3.00 33.31 -29.22
C ASN A 524 -3.26 32.73 -27.80
N LEU A 525 -2.72 31.55 -27.49
CA LEU A 525 -2.91 30.86 -26.21
C LEU A 525 -2.58 31.73 -24.97
N LEU A 526 -1.59 32.61 -25.09
CA LEU A 526 -1.06 33.44 -24.01
C LEU A 526 -1.34 34.94 -24.15
N GLY A 527 -1.92 35.39 -25.27
CA GLY A 527 -2.14 36.81 -25.53
C GLY A 527 -0.95 37.50 -26.21
N GLU A 528 -1.15 38.77 -26.57
CA GLU A 528 -0.18 39.58 -27.35
C GLU A 528 1.07 39.99 -26.57
N GLU A 529 1.06 39.82 -25.24
CA GLU A 529 2.19 40.10 -24.35
C GLU A 529 3.29 39.03 -24.39
N PHE A 530 3.08 37.95 -25.16
CA PHE A 530 4.04 36.87 -25.34
C PHE A 530 4.33 36.62 -26.82
N ARG A 531 5.62 36.45 -27.13
CA ARG A 531 6.04 35.80 -28.38
C ARG A 531 6.00 34.30 -28.16
N THR A 532 5.28 33.57 -29.00
CA THR A 532 5.10 32.11 -28.84
C THR A 532 5.50 31.37 -30.10
N GLU A 533 6.16 30.23 -29.92
CA GLU A 533 6.60 29.35 -31.00
C GLU A 533 6.38 27.88 -30.62
N TRP A 534 5.81 27.11 -31.53
CA TRP A 534 5.67 25.67 -31.37
C TRP A 534 6.91 24.96 -31.89
N MET A 535 7.60 24.26 -31.00
CA MET A 535 8.89 23.60 -31.24
C MET A 535 8.69 22.15 -31.71
N ASP A 536 9.56 21.21 -31.33
CA ASP A 536 9.50 19.83 -31.80
C ASP A 536 8.36 19.00 -31.18
N VAL A 537 7.97 17.96 -31.92
CA VAL A 537 6.99 16.94 -31.52
C VAL A 537 7.71 15.73 -30.94
N PHE A 538 7.15 15.20 -29.86
CA PHE A 538 7.64 14.04 -29.14
C PHE A 538 6.54 12.98 -29.10
N GLU A 539 6.85 11.77 -29.56
CA GLU A 539 5.89 10.67 -29.68
C GLU A 539 6.30 9.53 -28.76
N ASN A 540 5.33 8.95 -28.03
CA ASN A 540 5.52 7.77 -27.18
C ASN A 540 6.62 7.94 -26.10
N GLU A 541 6.83 9.16 -25.60
CA GLU A 541 7.84 9.44 -24.56
C GLU A 541 7.35 9.13 -23.13
N PHE A 542 6.05 8.89 -22.94
CA PHE A 542 5.46 8.56 -21.65
C PHE A 542 5.05 7.09 -21.62
N GLU A 543 5.60 6.32 -20.67
CA GLU A 543 5.30 4.90 -20.52
C GLU A 543 3.78 4.64 -20.43
N ASN A 544 3.32 3.56 -21.06
CA ASN A 544 1.93 3.11 -21.08
C ASN A 544 0.93 4.11 -21.68
N THR A 545 1.38 5.10 -22.46
CA THR A 545 0.51 5.98 -23.24
C THR A 545 0.99 6.07 -24.69
N THR A 546 0.06 6.35 -25.61
CA THR A 546 0.34 6.66 -27.01
C THR A 546 0.24 8.16 -27.28
N VAL A 547 0.37 8.99 -26.24
CA VAL A 547 0.17 10.44 -26.35
C VAL A 547 1.40 11.06 -27.01
N SER A 548 1.15 11.79 -28.09
CA SER A 548 2.14 12.70 -28.67
C SER A 548 1.97 14.10 -28.08
N VAL A 549 3.09 14.72 -27.75
CA VAL A 549 3.15 16.08 -27.19
C VAL A 549 4.03 16.95 -28.04
N ARG A 550 3.87 18.26 -27.90
CA ARG A 550 4.70 19.26 -28.55
C ARG A 550 5.08 20.34 -27.55
N ILE A 551 6.28 20.88 -27.71
CA ILE A 551 6.78 21.91 -26.81
C ILE A 551 6.35 23.28 -27.34
N LEU A 552 5.69 24.06 -26.48
CA LEU A 552 5.45 25.48 -26.71
C LEU A 552 6.54 26.27 -26.01
N TYR A 553 7.31 27.03 -26.77
CA TYR A 553 8.21 28.06 -26.25
C TYR A 553 7.48 29.41 -26.23
N ALA A 554 7.67 30.18 -25.16
CA ALA A 554 7.12 31.52 -25.02
C ALA A 554 8.11 32.47 -24.36
N GLU A 555 8.21 33.70 -24.85
CA GLU A 555 9.01 34.76 -24.25
C GLU A 555 8.11 35.94 -23.92
N ARG A 556 8.20 36.46 -22.69
CA ARG A 556 7.45 37.63 -22.27
C ARG A 556 8.09 38.89 -22.84
N ILE A 557 7.34 39.65 -23.63
CA ILE A 557 7.86 40.87 -24.26
C ILE A 557 8.27 41.87 -23.18
N GLN A 558 9.52 42.36 -23.24
CA GLN A 558 9.93 43.53 -22.46
C GLN A 558 9.18 44.76 -22.98
N GLN A 559 8.40 45.40 -22.11
CA GLN A 559 7.98 46.76 -22.40
C GLN A 559 9.24 47.62 -22.34
N GLU A 560 9.75 48.06 -23.49
CA GLU A 560 10.77 49.10 -23.53
C GLU A 560 10.26 50.29 -22.70
N GLU A 561 11.09 50.77 -21.75
CA GLU A 561 10.86 52.06 -21.10
C GLU A 561 10.80 53.13 -22.21
N VAL A 562 9.58 53.47 -22.63
CA VAL A 562 9.34 54.68 -23.41
C VAL A 562 9.58 55.84 -22.44
N LEU A 563 10.84 56.30 -22.42
CA LEU A 563 11.32 57.51 -21.75
C LEU A 563 10.52 58.74 -22.15
#